data_AF-A0A3D2T1B4-F1
#
_entry.id   AF-A0A3D2T1B4-F1
#
_cell.length_a   1.000
_cell.length_b   1.000
_cell.length_c   1.000
_cell.angle_alpha   90.00
_cell.angle_beta   90.00
_cell.angle_gamma   90.00
#
_symmetry.space_group_name_H-M   'P 1'
#
loop_
_entity.id
_entity.type
_entity.pdbx_description
1 polymer ?
#
loop_
_entity_poly.entity_id
_entity_poly.type
_entity_poly.pdbx_seq_one_letter_code
_entity_poly.pdbx_strand_id
1 'polypeptide(L)'
;MEKARRSALGVLVGILSTMLVSSADLGAQDVGPDGVCELGRVTNIVVDNRPIFQLETLEEGSPLRWVYRLANALHITTRQSFILREILFDENDCLDPFLLEESG
;
A
#
# COMPACT_ATOMS: atom_id res chain seq x y z
N MET A 1 11.21 60.81 22.21
CA MET A 1 12.15 60.40 21.15
C MET A 1 12.33 58.88 21.23
N GLU A 2 11.47 58.17 20.50
CA GLU A 2 11.51 56.73 20.26
C GLU A 2 12.60 56.40 19.24
N LYS A 3 13.61 55.60 19.59
CA LYS A 3 14.45 54.94 18.56
C LYS A 3 15.24 53.70 19.00
N ALA A 4 15.01 53.17 20.21
CA ALA A 4 15.82 52.05 20.74
C ALA A 4 15.19 50.65 20.56
N ARG A 5 13.94 50.52 20.09
CA ARG A 5 13.22 49.22 20.08
C ARG A 5 13.01 48.58 18.71
N ARG A 6 13.47 49.23 17.63
CA ARG A 6 13.18 48.81 16.24
C ARG A 6 14.20 47.84 15.61
N SER A 7 15.34 47.57 16.26
CA SER A 7 16.44 46.86 15.62
C SER A 7 16.50 45.34 15.88
N ALA A 8 15.88 44.84 16.95
CA ALA A 8 15.96 43.42 17.30
C ALA A 8 14.86 42.56 16.65
N LEU A 9 13.69 43.13 16.34
CA LEU A 9 12.60 42.40 15.68
C LEU A 9 12.87 42.11 14.19
N GLY A 10 13.63 42.97 13.51
CA GLY A 10 13.90 42.82 12.07
C GLY A 10 14.82 41.66 11.72
N VAL A 11 15.70 41.24 12.64
CA VAL A 11 16.69 40.19 12.39
C VAL A 11 16.08 38.79 12.58
N LEU A 12 15.12 38.64 13.49
CA LEU A 12 14.45 37.35 13.76
C LEU A 12 13.43 36.96 12.68
N VAL A 13 12.81 37.91 11.99
CA VAL A 13 11.84 37.64 10.91
C VAL A 13 12.52 37.22 9.61
N GLY A 14 13.77 37.65 9.38
CA GLY A 14 14.54 37.28 8.19
C GLY A 14 14.99 35.82 8.17
N ILE A 15 15.32 35.25 9.34
CA ILE A 15 15.84 33.88 9.47
C ILE A 15 14.72 32.83 9.40
N LEU A 16 13.50 33.18 9.82
CA LEU A 16 12.35 32.26 9.76
C LEU A 16 11.77 32.10 8.35
N SER A 17 12.09 33.02 7.42
CA SER A 17 11.52 33.04 6.06
C SER A 17 12.31 32.20 5.04
N THR A 18 13.51 31.73 5.36
CA THR A 18 14.35 30.97 4.41
C THR A 18 14.26 29.44 4.53
N MET A 19 13.53 28.90 5.52
CA MET A 19 13.45 27.45 5.76
C MET A 19 12.21 26.77 5.17
N LEU A 20 11.49 27.44 4.25
CA LEU A 20 10.21 26.97 3.71
C LEU A 20 10.24 26.48 2.26
N VAL A 21 11.41 26.39 1.62
CA VAL A 21 11.48 25.96 0.21
C VAL A 21 12.49 24.83 0.05
N SER A 22 12.12 23.66 0.55
CA SER A 22 12.66 22.37 0.10
C SER A 22 11.63 21.30 0.42
N SER A 23 10.45 21.43 -0.18
CA SER A 23 9.65 20.25 -0.49
C SER A 23 10.47 19.48 -1.52
N ALA A 24 11.28 18.52 -1.06
CA ALA A 24 11.73 17.49 -1.98
C ALA A 24 10.43 16.89 -2.54
N ASP A 25 10.26 16.95 -3.85
CA ASP A 25 9.35 16.05 -4.54
C ASP A 25 9.71 14.64 -4.06
N LEU A 26 8.96 14.12 -3.09
CA LEU A 26 8.85 12.70 -2.83
C LEU A 26 8.23 12.16 -4.10
N GLY A 27 9.08 11.83 -5.07
CA GLY A 27 8.68 11.25 -6.33
C GLY A 27 8.03 9.91 -6.04
N ALA A 28 6.72 9.92 -5.82
CA ALA A 28 5.88 8.89 -6.39
C ALA A 28 6.22 8.90 -7.88
N GLN A 29 7.04 7.95 -8.32
CA GLN A 29 7.32 7.77 -9.73
C GLN A 29 6.05 7.22 -10.37
N ASP A 30 5.08 8.12 -10.59
CA ASP A 30 3.96 7.84 -11.47
C ASP A 30 4.53 7.82 -12.89
N VAL A 31 4.99 6.62 -13.29
CA VAL A 31 5.39 6.37 -14.66
C VAL A 31 4.11 6.47 -15.47
N GLY A 32 3.88 7.65 -16.03
CA GLY A 32 2.71 7.94 -16.85
C GLY A 32 2.49 6.84 -17.92
N PRO A 33 1.27 6.71 -18.44
CA PRO A 33 0.83 5.56 -19.26
C PRO A 33 1.71 5.29 -20.49
N ASP A 34 2.48 6.28 -20.94
CA ASP A 34 3.37 6.22 -22.11
C ASP A 34 4.84 5.85 -21.78
N GLY A 35 5.17 5.59 -20.51
CA GLY A 35 6.48 5.11 -20.09
C GLY A 35 6.72 3.65 -20.49
N VAL A 36 7.93 3.34 -20.98
CA VAL A 36 8.35 1.97 -21.29
C VAL A 36 8.62 1.23 -19.98
N CYS A 37 7.79 0.23 -19.65
CA CYS A 37 8.02 -0.65 -18.50
C CYS A 37 8.94 -1.82 -18.89
N GLU A 38 10.23 -1.74 -18.55
CA GLU A 38 11.25 -2.76 -18.88
C GLU A 38 10.89 -4.16 -18.36
N LEU A 39 10.27 -4.25 -17.18
CA LEU A 39 9.86 -5.51 -16.54
C LEU A 39 8.44 -5.94 -16.89
N GLY A 40 7.76 -5.17 -17.75
CA GLY A 40 6.36 -5.37 -18.08
C GLY A 40 5.41 -4.57 -17.18
N ARG A 41 4.11 -4.73 -17.46
CA ARG A 41 3.02 -3.99 -16.82
C ARG A 41 2.11 -4.96 -16.06
N VAL A 42 1.62 -4.56 -14.90
CA VAL A 42 0.58 -5.31 -14.19
C VAL A 42 -0.69 -5.28 -15.03
N THR A 43 -1.17 -6.46 -15.44
CA THR A 43 -2.35 -6.56 -16.31
C THR A 43 -3.63 -6.89 -15.56
N ASN A 44 -3.52 -7.70 -14.50
CA ASN A 44 -4.66 -8.08 -13.69
C ASN A 44 -4.22 -8.50 -12.29
N ILE A 45 -5.01 -8.12 -11.29
CA ILE A 45 -4.78 -8.48 -9.89
C ILE A 45 -5.90 -9.41 -9.43
N VAL A 46 -5.56 -10.66 -9.10
CA VAL A 46 -6.52 -11.67 -8.59
C VAL A 46 -6.26 -11.97 -7.13
N VAL A 47 -7.27 -11.77 -6.29
CA VAL A 47 -7.22 -12.13 -4.87
C VAL A 47 -7.98 -13.43 -4.67
N ASP A 48 -7.26 -14.51 -4.35
CA ASP A 48 -7.83 -15.84 -4.09
C ASP A 48 -7.95 -16.11 -2.59
N ASN A 49 -9.17 -15.92 -2.05
CA ASN A 49 -9.49 -16.22 -0.67
C ASN A 49 -9.88 -17.70 -0.51
N ARG A 50 -8.96 -18.52 0.02
CA ARG A 50 -9.18 -19.95 0.21
C ARG A 50 -9.53 -20.32 1.65
N PRO A 51 -10.37 -21.35 1.87
CA PRO A 51 -10.61 -21.89 3.20
C PRO A 51 -9.32 -22.54 3.76
N ILE A 52 -9.21 -22.59 5.10
CA ILE A 52 -8.09 -23.26 5.77
C ILE A 52 -8.04 -24.74 5.38
N PHE A 53 -9.21 -25.40 5.38
CA PHE A 53 -9.34 -26.80 5.01
C PHE A 53 -10.03 -26.95 3.66
N GLN A 54 -9.32 -27.52 2.69
CA GLN A 54 -9.87 -27.89 1.39
C GLN A 54 -10.66 -29.20 1.56
N LEU A 55 -11.99 -29.11 1.48
CA LEU A 55 -12.88 -30.24 1.72
C LEU A 55 -12.91 -31.22 0.55
N GLU A 56 -12.36 -30.82 -0.60
CA GLU A 56 -12.25 -31.57 -1.85
C GLU A 56 -11.10 -32.56 -1.81
N THR A 57 -10.07 -32.29 -1.00
CA THR A 57 -8.92 -33.19 -0.80
C THR A 57 -9.17 -34.26 0.25
N LEU A 58 -10.28 -34.18 0.97
CA LEU A 58 -10.70 -35.19 1.95
C LEU A 58 -11.43 -36.33 1.24
N GLU A 59 -11.13 -37.56 1.66
CA GLU A 59 -11.84 -38.75 1.18
C GLU A 59 -13.35 -38.64 1.41
N GLU A 60 -14.11 -39.03 0.39
CA GLU A 60 -15.56 -38.93 0.40
C GLU A 60 -16.13 -39.86 1.48
N GLY A 61 -16.84 -39.28 2.47
CA GLY A 61 -17.35 -40.02 3.64
C GLY A 61 -16.47 -39.95 4.90
N SER A 62 -15.41 -39.13 4.91
CA SER A 62 -14.60 -38.94 6.13
C SER A 62 -15.46 -38.56 7.35
N PRO A 63 -15.38 -39.31 8.47
CA PRO A 63 -16.24 -39.15 9.66
C PRO A 63 -16.21 -37.76 10.29
N LEU A 64 -15.15 -36.98 10.05
CA LEU A 64 -14.91 -35.66 10.64
C LEU A 64 -15.02 -34.51 9.63
N ARG A 65 -15.53 -34.75 8.41
CA ARG A 65 -15.69 -33.70 7.39
C ARG A 65 -16.55 -32.52 7.87
N TRP A 66 -17.51 -32.79 8.76
CA TRP A 66 -18.35 -31.75 9.38
C TRP A 66 -17.55 -30.83 10.31
N VAL A 67 -16.52 -31.35 10.99
CA VAL A 67 -15.65 -30.57 11.88
C VAL A 67 -14.87 -29.55 11.07
N TYR A 68 -14.25 -29.98 9.96
CA TYR A 68 -13.51 -29.08 9.06
C TYR A 68 -14.43 -28.04 8.41
N ARG A 69 -15.67 -28.43 8.05
CA ARG A 69 -16.68 -27.49 7.56
C ARG A 69 -17.03 -26.44 8.62
N LEU A 70 -17.23 -26.86 9.87
CA LEU A 70 -17.53 -25.94 10.97
C LEU A 70 -16.34 -25.01 11.25
N ALA A 71 -15.12 -25.54 11.24
CA ALA A 71 -13.90 -24.75 11.40
C ALA A 71 -13.78 -23.68 10.31
N ASN A 72 -14.03 -24.02 9.04
CA ASN A 72 -14.07 -23.06 7.95
C ASN A 72 -15.18 -22.01 8.12
N ALA A 73 -16.35 -22.40 8.63
CA ALA A 73 -17.48 -21.47 8.86
C ALA A 73 -17.25 -20.50 10.02
N LEU A 74 -16.53 -20.94 11.05
CA LEU A 74 -16.14 -20.10 12.20
C LEU A 74 -14.93 -19.21 11.87
N HIS A 75 -14.16 -19.57 10.84
CA HIS A 75 -13.00 -18.78 10.43
C HIS A 75 -13.43 -17.47 9.79
N ILE A 76 -12.84 -16.37 10.27
CA ILE A 76 -13.05 -15.04 9.69
C ILE A 76 -12.15 -14.90 8.48
N THR A 77 -12.75 -14.81 7.30
CA THR A 77 -12.03 -14.55 6.05
C THR A 77 -11.76 -13.05 5.88
N THR A 78 -10.52 -12.69 5.56
CA THR A 78 -10.17 -11.33 5.17
C THR A 78 -10.96 -10.91 3.93
N ARG A 79 -11.56 -9.73 3.96
CA ARG A 79 -12.30 -9.22 2.79
C ARG A 79 -11.33 -8.89 1.66
N GLN A 80 -11.66 -9.25 0.43
CA GLN A 80 -10.87 -8.89 -0.75
C GLN A 80 -10.55 -7.40 -0.81
N SER A 81 -11.52 -6.53 -0.49
CA SER A 81 -11.33 -5.08 -0.44
C SER A 81 -10.26 -4.63 0.55
N PHE A 82 -9.99 -5.41 1.60
CA PHE A 82 -8.94 -5.10 2.56
C PHE A 82 -7.57 -5.39 1.95
N ILE A 83 -7.40 -6.57 1.33
CA ILE A 83 -6.16 -6.95 0.65
C ILE A 83 -5.82 -5.95 -0.46
N LEU A 84 -6.80 -5.60 -1.29
CA LEU A 84 -6.63 -4.62 -2.37
C LEU A 84 -6.28 -3.20 -1.90
N ARG A 85 -6.46 -2.88 -0.61
CA ARG A 85 -6.07 -1.58 -0.06
C ARG A 85 -4.65 -1.55 0.49
N GLU A 86 -4.07 -2.70 0.79
CA GLU A 86 -2.70 -2.79 1.33
C GLU A 86 -1.66 -3.02 0.24
N ILE A 87 -2.06 -3.44 -0.96
CA ILE A 87 -1.15 -3.53 -2.10
C ILE A 87 -0.74 -2.13 -2.55
N LEU A 88 0.55 -1.98 -2.89
CA LEU A 88 1.16 -0.69 -3.23
C LEU A 88 1.21 -0.41 -4.73
N PHE A 89 0.51 -1.20 -5.55
CA PHE A 89 0.46 -1.10 -7.00
C PHE A 89 -0.95 -1.41 -7.50
N ASP A 90 -1.32 -0.91 -8.67
CA ASP A 90 -2.61 -1.10 -9.31
C ASP A 90 -2.48 -1.72 -10.71
N GLU A 91 -3.62 -2.08 -11.31
CA GLU A 91 -3.69 -2.49 -12.70
C GLU A 91 -3.19 -1.39 -13.62
N ASN A 92 -2.35 -1.78 -14.57
CA ASN A 92 -1.63 -0.94 -15.50
C ASN A 92 -0.41 -0.21 -14.91
N ASP A 93 0.01 -0.44 -13.67
CA ASP A 93 1.30 0.09 -13.20
C ASP A 93 2.48 -0.64 -13.85
N CYS A 94 3.62 0.06 -13.99
CA CYS A 94 4.86 -0.62 -14.32
C CYS A 94 5.24 -1.57 -13.18
N LEU A 95 5.66 -2.79 -13.53
CA LEU A 95 6.03 -3.80 -12.56
C LEU A 95 7.30 -3.36 -11.80
N ASP A 96 7.16 -3.04 -10.51
CA ASP A 96 8.26 -2.72 -9.61
C ASP A 96 8.49 -3.87 -8.62
N PRO A 97 9.64 -4.58 -8.69
CA PRO A 97 9.97 -5.65 -7.75
C PRO A 97 9.95 -5.23 -6.29
N PHE A 98 10.31 -3.97 -5.98
CA PHE A 98 10.32 -3.46 -4.61
C PHE A 98 8.90 -3.33 -4.06
N LEU A 99 7.96 -2.79 -4.85
CA LEU A 99 6.55 -2.66 -4.44
C LEU A 99 5.86 -4.03 -4.33
N LEU A 100 6.23 -5.00 -5.17
CA LEU A 100 5.75 -6.37 -5.06
C LEU A 100 6.20 -7.05 -3.75
N GLU A 101 7.48 -6.88 -3.39
CA GLU A 101 8.05 -7.47 -2.16
C GLU A 101 7.46 -6.80 -0.92
N GLU A 102 7.28 -5.48 -0.91
CA GLU A 102 6.72 -4.77 0.24
C GLU A 102 5.22 -5.05 0.45
N SER A 103 4.50 -5.44 -0.60
CA SER A 103 3.07 -5.79 -0.52
C SER A 103 2.81 -7.20 0.04
N GLY A 104 3.84 -8.01 0.34
CA GLY A 104 3.73 -9.46 0.61
C GLY A 104 4.54 -10.02 1.77
#